data_AF-A0A0A8JGX1-F1
#
_entry.id   AF-A0A0A8JGX1-F1
#
_cell.length_a   1.000
_cell.length_b   1.000
_cell.length_c   1.000
_cell.angle_alpha   90.00
_cell.angle_beta   90.00
_cell.angle_gamma   90.00
#
_symmetry.space_group_name_H-M   'P 1'
#
loop_
_entity.id
_entity.type
_entity.pdbx_description
1 polymer ?
#
loop_
_entity_poly.entity_id
_entity_poly.type
_entity_poly.pdbx_seq_one_letter_code
_entity_poly.pdbx_strand_id
1 'polypeptide(L)'
;MNLNQQAIQLLEANQYDEALELFQEAVRRSRDVQSLTNLAWIYCHEEDEFEKALELAEEAIALKPSSHFPYYLQGELYGRLERWEEAKSAWEQALAIHESKTAWHNLAVASYELGKTAEASEQFRCAAGKSDTALYGHAKCLADLGKRNAAKQVLATFAKEDDEFVGEVEVADLYVEIGAYKEAVYWFAIGWDNYWKQPSWVGRYVFALRKLDRTQLAEDVLNEARQLKEVEWQESVEEDCDEDWTPRDKEENLERLRDDMKLYEQISDGYVPALEFGTYLDTACYLFGCARHGHPEYQG
;
A
#
# COMPACT_ATOMS: atom_id res chain seq x y z
N MET A 1 -5.79 -29.59 -22.29
CA MET A 1 -5.36 -28.46 -21.45
C MET A 1 -3.95 -28.79 -20.97
N ASN A 2 -2.96 -27.94 -21.20
CA ASN A 2 -1.62 -28.15 -20.63
C ASN A 2 -1.74 -28.01 -19.10
N LEU A 3 -0.90 -28.70 -18.32
CA LEU A 3 -0.83 -28.63 -16.85
C LEU A 3 -0.90 -27.18 -16.35
N ASN A 4 -0.21 -26.27 -17.03
CA ASN A 4 -0.22 -24.85 -16.70
C ASN A 4 -1.63 -24.24 -16.69
N GLN A 5 -2.41 -24.51 -17.73
CA GLN A 5 -3.77 -23.99 -17.84
C GLN A 5 -4.70 -24.62 -16.80
N GLN A 6 -4.51 -25.91 -16.46
CA GLN A 6 -5.28 -26.57 -15.40
C GLN A 6 -4.95 -25.98 -14.02
N ALA A 7 -3.66 -25.72 -13.74
CA ALA A 7 -3.22 -25.09 -12.50
C ALA A 7 -3.82 -23.68 -12.34
N ILE A 8 -3.83 -22.88 -13.40
CA ILE A 8 -4.46 -21.54 -13.38
C ILE A 8 -5.97 -21.62 -13.13
N GLN A 9 -6.67 -22.61 -13.69
CA GLN A 9 -8.09 -22.80 -13.41
C GLN A 9 -8.37 -23.17 -11.95
N LEU A 10 -7.49 -23.99 -11.36
CA LEU A 10 -7.59 -24.35 -9.94
C LEU A 10 -7.31 -23.14 -9.05
N LEU A 11 -6.33 -22.30 -9.38
CA LEU A 11 -6.12 -21.01 -8.72
C LEU A 11 -7.37 -20.13 -8.78
N GLU A 12 -7.98 -19.98 -9.96
CA GLU A 12 -9.22 -19.21 -10.14
C GLU A 12 -10.41 -19.79 -9.35
N ALA A 13 -10.35 -21.07 -8.99
CA ALA A 13 -11.32 -21.77 -8.15
C ALA A 13 -10.94 -21.78 -6.64
N ASN A 14 -9.87 -21.08 -6.25
CA ASN A 14 -9.29 -21.08 -4.90
C ASN A 14 -8.84 -22.48 -4.40
N GLN A 15 -8.47 -23.36 -5.33
CA GLN A 15 -7.92 -24.69 -5.05
C GLN A 15 -6.39 -24.64 -5.11
N TYR A 16 -5.79 -23.99 -4.11
CA TYR A 16 -4.37 -23.63 -4.11
C TYR A 16 -3.44 -24.84 -4.01
N ASP A 17 -3.74 -25.81 -3.15
CA ASP A 17 -2.96 -27.03 -2.97
C ASP A 17 -2.86 -27.82 -4.29
N GLU A 18 -4.00 -28.04 -4.95
CA GLU A 18 -4.03 -28.78 -6.21
C GLU A 18 -3.38 -27.98 -7.36
N ALA A 19 -3.50 -26.66 -7.37
CA ALA A 19 -2.80 -25.82 -8.33
C ALA A 19 -1.27 -25.91 -8.15
N LEU A 20 -0.80 -25.90 -6.90
CA LEU A 20 0.62 -26.03 -6.56
C LEU A 20 1.17 -27.36 -7.03
N GLU A 21 0.47 -28.47 -6.79
CA GLU A 21 0.88 -29.79 -7.28
C GLU A 21 1.05 -29.81 -8.82
N LEU A 22 0.13 -29.17 -9.54
CA LEU A 22 0.20 -29.09 -11.00
C LEU A 22 1.33 -28.19 -11.51
N PHE A 23 1.61 -27.06 -10.85
CA PHE A 23 2.78 -26.24 -11.20
C PHE A 23 4.10 -26.97 -10.92
N GLN A 24 4.21 -27.69 -9.80
CA GLN A 24 5.37 -28.52 -9.52
C GLN A 24 5.55 -29.62 -10.56
N GLU A 25 4.45 -30.27 -10.99
CA GLU A 25 4.48 -31.26 -12.06
C GLU A 25 4.87 -30.64 -13.41
N ALA A 26 4.42 -29.42 -13.72
CA ALA A 26 4.81 -28.71 -14.94
C ALA A 26 6.33 -28.51 -14.99
N VAL A 27 6.93 -28.05 -13.89
CA VAL A 27 8.39 -27.86 -13.74
C VAL A 27 9.15 -29.20 -13.80
N ARG A 28 8.59 -30.29 -13.26
CA ARG A 28 9.19 -31.64 -13.39
C ARG A 28 9.25 -32.13 -14.83
N ARG A 29 8.26 -31.77 -15.65
CA ARG A 29 8.21 -32.18 -17.07
C ARG A 29 9.07 -31.32 -17.98
N SER A 30 9.06 -30.02 -17.75
CA SER A 30 9.83 -29.05 -18.53
C SER A 30 10.22 -27.89 -17.62
N ARG A 31 11.52 -27.59 -17.53
CA ARG A 31 12.05 -26.40 -16.84
C ARG A 31 12.25 -25.30 -17.87
N ASP A 32 11.17 -24.60 -18.18
CA ASP A 32 11.17 -23.47 -19.10
C ASP A 32 10.75 -22.19 -18.36
N VAL A 33 10.84 -21.05 -19.04
CA VAL A 33 10.51 -19.74 -18.46
C VAL A 33 9.11 -19.74 -17.86
N GLN A 34 8.12 -20.34 -18.54
CA GLN A 34 6.73 -20.33 -18.09
C GLN A 34 6.54 -21.19 -16.85
N SER A 35 7.00 -22.44 -16.87
CA SER A 35 6.78 -23.37 -15.76
C SER A 35 7.49 -22.88 -14.49
N LEU A 36 8.73 -22.42 -14.61
CA LEU A 36 9.52 -21.90 -13.50
C LEU A 36 8.87 -20.64 -12.91
N THR A 37 8.46 -19.68 -13.75
CA THR A 37 7.86 -18.42 -13.28
C THR A 37 6.52 -18.64 -12.61
N ASN A 38 5.65 -19.50 -13.17
CA ASN A 38 4.34 -19.75 -12.58
C ASN A 38 4.44 -20.53 -11.25
N LEU A 39 5.40 -21.46 -11.12
CA LEU A 39 5.68 -22.10 -9.84
C LEU A 39 6.28 -21.13 -8.82
N ALA A 40 7.18 -20.24 -9.25
CA ALA A 40 7.71 -19.20 -8.38
C ALA A 40 6.61 -18.27 -7.88
N TRP A 41 5.65 -17.90 -8.75
CA TRP A 41 4.53 -17.04 -8.41
C TRP A 41 3.67 -17.64 -7.29
N ILE A 42 3.29 -18.92 -7.39
CA ILE A 42 2.44 -19.52 -6.35
C ILE A 42 3.19 -19.68 -5.02
N TYR A 43 4.50 -19.99 -5.04
CA TYR A 43 5.30 -19.97 -3.80
C TYR A 43 5.37 -18.58 -3.17
N CYS A 44 5.39 -17.51 -3.97
CA CYS A 44 5.42 -16.14 -3.49
C CYS A 44 4.09 -15.68 -2.88
N HIS A 45 2.95 -16.09 -3.46
CA HIS A 45 1.65 -15.50 -3.13
C HIS A 45 0.76 -16.37 -2.24
N GLU A 46 0.95 -17.70 -2.25
CA GLU A 46 0.10 -18.62 -1.48
C GLU A 46 0.86 -19.31 -0.33
N GLU A 47 2.19 -19.45 -0.46
CA GLU A 47 3.01 -20.19 0.52
C GLU A 47 3.96 -19.29 1.34
N ASP A 48 4.13 -18.02 0.94
CA ASP A 48 5.14 -17.09 1.51
C ASP A 48 6.59 -17.65 1.52
N GLU A 49 6.90 -18.58 0.62
CA GLU A 49 8.19 -19.25 0.47
C GLU A 49 9.11 -18.45 -0.46
N PHE A 50 9.48 -17.24 -0.05
CA PHE A 50 10.13 -16.24 -0.92
C PHE A 50 11.50 -16.67 -1.44
N GLU A 51 12.36 -17.28 -0.63
CA GLU A 51 13.68 -17.74 -1.07
C GLU A 51 13.56 -18.85 -2.13
N LYS A 52 12.61 -19.76 -1.95
CA LYS A 52 12.35 -20.86 -2.89
C LYS A 52 11.78 -20.34 -4.21
N ALA A 53 10.87 -19.38 -4.14
CA ALA A 53 10.35 -18.67 -5.31
C ALA A 53 11.47 -17.93 -6.05
N LEU A 54 12.41 -17.32 -5.31
CA LEU A 54 13.53 -16.56 -5.88
C LEU A 54 14.49 -17.47 -6.66
N GLU A 55 14.84 -18.65 -6.13
CA GLU A 55 15.66 -19.63 -6.85
C GLU A 55 15.05 -20.00 -8.22
N LEU A 56 13.73 -20.19 -8.26
CA LEU A 56 13.00 -20.51 -9.49
C LEU A 56 12.95 -19.33 -10.47
N ALA A 57 12.75 -18.12 -9.96
CA ALA A 57 12.76 -16.90 -10.78
C ALA A 57 14.15 -16.64 -11.38
N GLU A 58 15.22 -16.81 -10.60
CA GLU A 58 16.60 -16.69 -11.06
C GLU A 58 16.93 -17.71 -12.16
N GLU A 59 16.45 -18.95 -12.02
CA GLU A 59 16.58 -19.94 -13.09
C GLU A 59 15.80 -19.56 -14.35
N ALA A 60 14.56 -19.07 -14.21
CA ALA A 60 13.76 -18.60 -15.33
C ALA A 60 14.47 -17.46 -16.09
N ILE A 61 15.11 -16.54 -15.37
CA ILE A 61 15.90 -15.43 -15.94
C ILE A 61 17.17 -15.94 -16.63
N ALA A 62 17.83 -16.96 -16.09
CA ALA A 62 19.02 -17.56 -16.71
C ALA A 62 18.73 -18.16 -18.10
N LEU A 63 17.47 -18.55 -18.37
CA LEU A 63 16.99 -18.97 -19.70
C LEU A 63 16.82 -17.82 -20.71
N LYS A 64 17.14 -16.58 -20.30
CA LYS A 64 17.06 -15.34 -21.12
C LYS A 64 15.64 -15.10 -21.65
N PRO A 65 14.66 -14.89 -20.76
CA PRO A 65 13.28 -14.69 -21.13
C PRO A 65 13.12 -13.38 -21.94
N SER A 66 12.28 -13.41 -22.97
CA SER A 66 11.85 -12.21 -23.69
C SER A 66 10.69 -11.48 -23.01
N SER A 67 10.06 -12.12 -22.01
CA SER A 67 8.99 -11.54 -21.19
C SER A 67 9.55 -10.84 -19.95
N HIS A 68 8.84 -9.81 -19.48
CA HIS A 68 9.18 -9.07 -18.27
C HIS A 68 8.77 -9.79 -16.97
N PHE A 69 7.89 -10.80 -17.03
CA PHE A 69 7.32 -11.44 -15.83
C PHE A 69 8.34 -12.01 -14.85
N PRO A 70 9.39 -12.74 -15.28
CA PRO A 70 10.35 -13.29 -14.33
C PRO A 70 11.13 -12.20 -13.60
N TYR A 71 11.49 -11.12 -14.30
CA TYR A 71 12.17 -9.96 -13.70
C TYR A 71 11.27 -9.19 -12.74
N TYR A 72 9.99 -9.06 -13.09
CA TYR A 72 9.02 -8.43 -12.19
C TYR A 72 8.89 -9.23 -10.89
N LEU A 73 8.65 -10.54 -11.01
CA LEU A 73 8.50 -11.44 -9.87
C LEU A 73 9.76 -11.46 -9.02
N GLN A 74 10.94 -11.49 -9.64
CA GLN A 74 12.22 -11.36 -8.94
C GLN A 74 12.30 -10.05 -8.13
N GLY A 75 11.86 -8.92 -8.70
CA GLY A 75 11.81 -7.65 -8.00
C GLY A 75 10.87 -7.68 -6.79
N GLU A 76 9.67 -8.26 -6.95
CA GLU A 76 8.73 -8.44 -5.85
C GLU A 76 9.30 -9.32 -4.74
N LEU A 77 9.92 -10.44 -5.08
CA LEU A 77 10.57 -11.34 -4.13
C LEU A 77 11.70 -10.66 -3.36
N TYR A 78 12.56 -9.90 -4.04
CA TYR A 78 13.58 -9.11 -3.36
C TYR A 78 12.95 -8.03 -2.47
N GLY A 79 11.88 -7.37 -2.90
CA GLY A 79 11.17 -6.39 -2.09
C GLY A 79 10.55 -6.98 -0.82
N ARG A 80 9.92 -8.15 -0.90
CA ARG A 80 9.38 -8.89 0.26
C ARG A 80 10.47 -9.35 1.23
N LEU A 81 11.68 -9.58 0.72
CA LEU A 81 12.88 -9.87 1.51
C LEU A 81 13.63 -8.60 1.97
N GLU A 82 13.08 -7.40 1.75
CA GLU A 82 13.68 -6.10 2.04
C GLU A 82 15.06 -5.86 1.39
N ARG A 83 15.33 -6.56 0.28
CA ARG A 83 16.55 -6.46 -0.54
C ARG A 83 16.37 -5.42 -1.63
N TRP A 84 16.24 -4.17 -1.21
CA TRP A 84 15.74 -3.07 -2.06
C TRP A 84 16.63 -2.71 -3.26
N GLU A 85 17.97 -2.82 -3.17
CA GLU A 85 18.84 -2.56 -4.33
C GLU A 85 18.69 -3.65 -5.40
N GLU A 86 18.57 -4.91 -5.00
CA GLU A 86 18.30 -6.00 -5.95
C GLU A 86 16.89 -5.90 -6.54
N ALA A 87 15.90 -5.53 -5.73
CA ALA A 87 14.53 -5.28 -6.19
C ALA A 87 14.48 -4.19 -7.26
N LYS A 88 15.15 -3.06 -6.99
CA LYS A 88 15.31 -1.94 -7.93
C LYS A 88 15.89 -2.41 -9.26
N SER A 89 17.01 -3.15 -9.23
CA SER A 89 17.65 -3.65 -10.45
C SER A 89 16.74 -4.59 -11.25
N ALA A 90 15.96 -5.44 -10.59
CA ALA A 90 15.06 -6.38 -11.26
C ALA A 90 13.86 -5.66 -11.91
N TRP A 91 13.25 -4.69 -11.22
CA TRP A 91 12.17 -3.89 -11.80
C TRP A 91 12.63 -2.98 -12.94
N GLU A 92 13.84 -2.42 -12.88
CA GLU A 92 14.42 -1.68 -14.01
C GLU A 92 14.59 -2.57 -15.25
N GLN A 93 15.01 -3.83 -15.07
CA GLN A 93 15.08 -4.79 -16.17
C GLN A 93 13.70 -5.15 -16.71
N ALA A 94 12.70 -5.33 -15.84
CA ALA A 94 11.32 -5.57 -16.25
C ALA A 94 10.76 -4.39 -17.07
N LEU A 95 10.95 -3.15 -16.60
CA LEU A 95 10.50 -1.92 -17.27
C LEU A 95 11.20 -1.69 -18.61
N ALA A 96 12.47 -2.09 -18.75
CA ALA A 96 13.19 -2.02 -20.02
C ALA A 96 12.58 -2.94 -21.10
N ILE A 97 11.83 -3.98 -20.71
CA ILE A 97 11.13 -4.89 -21.61
C ILE A 97 9.68 -4.42 -21.84
N HIS A 98 8.98 -4.05 -20.77
CA HIS A 98 7.58 -3.64 -20.84
C HIS A 98 7.23 -2.63 -19.74
N GLU A 99 6.70 -1.48 -20.17
CA GLU A 99 6.21 -0.41 -19.30
C GLU A 99 4.98 -0.88 -18.50
N SER A 100 5.02 -0.75 -17.18
CA SER A 100 3.91 -1.14 -16.30
C SER A 100 3.78 -0.16 -15.14
N LYS A 101 2.56 0.29 -14.85
CA LYS A 101 2.29 1.15 -13.69
C LYS A 101 2.71 0.47 -12.39
N THR A 102 2.39 -0.82 -12.25
CA THR A 102 2.72 -1.64 -11.09
C THR A 102 4.24 -1.75 -10.90
N ALA A 103 5.00 -1.90 -12.00
CA ALA A 103 6.45 -1.94 -11.93
C ALA A 103 7.07 -0.57 -11.59
N TRP A 104 6.51 0.52 -12.11
CA TRP A 104 6.91 1.88 -11.71
C TRP A 104 6.63 2.18 -10.25
N HIS A 105 5.47 1.76 -9.74
CA HIS A 105 5.08 1.94 -8.33
C HIS A 105 6.07 1.20 -7.43
N ASN A 106 6.31 -0.08 -7.70
CA ASN A 106 7.23 -0.88 -6.91
C ASN A 106 8.68 -0.37 -6.98
N LEU A 107 9.12 0.05 -8.16
CA LEU A 107 10.42 0.70 -8.32
C LEU A 107 10.51 1.99 -7.50
N ALA A 108 9.44 2.79 -7.44
CA ALA A 108 9.35 3.98 -6.62
C ALA A 108 9.45 3.65 -5.12
N VAL A 109 8.79 2.58 -4.67
CA VAL A 109 8.88 2.06 -3.30
C VAL A 109 10.32 1.68 -2.96
N ALA A 110 11.01 0.87 -3.78
CA ALA A 110 12.42 0.55 -3.53
C ALA A 110 13.29 1.80 -3.46
N SER A 111 13.11 2.76 -4.38
CA SER A 111 13.87 4.02 -4.34
C SER A 111 13.57 4.83 -3.08
N TYR A 112 12.33 4.82 -2.58
CA TYR A 112 11.95 5.50 -1.36
C TYR A 112 12.61 4.86 -0.13
N GLU A 113 12.55 3.52 -0.01
CA GLU A 113 13.18 2.75 1.07
C GLU A 113 14.72 2.88 1.08
N LEU A 114 15.33 3.06 -0.09
CA LEU A 114 16.75 3.35 -0.23
C LEU A 114 17.12 4.82 0.08
N GLY A 115 16.16 5.66 0.46
CA GLY A 115 16.35 7.09 0.71
C GLY A 115 16.61 7.92 -0.55
N LYS A 116 16.37 7.37 -1.74
CA LYS A 116 16.50 8.03 -3.05
C LYS A 116 15.20 8.78 -3.39
N THR A 117 14.74 9.66 -2.49
CA THR A 117 13.42 10.32 -2.56
C THR A 117 13.15 11.09 -3.87
N ALA A 118 14.17 11.69 -4.48
CA ALA A 118 14.02 12.39 -5.76
C ALA A 118 13.74 11.43 -6.92
N GLU A 119 14.36 10.25 -6.91
CA GLU A 119 14.12 9.19 -7.90
C GLU A 119 12.74 8.56 -7.69
N ALA A 120 12.40 8.23 -6.44
CA ALA A 120 11.09 7.73 -6.05
C ALA A 120 9.96 8.66 -6.53
N SER A 121 10.13 9.97 -6.36
CA SER A 121 9.15 10.97 -6.82
C SER A 121 8.84 10.84 -8.31
N GLU A 122 9.85 10.73 -9.17
CA GLU A 122 9.64 10.61 -10.62
C GLU A 122 9.05 9.24 -11.01
N GLN A 123 9.43 8.18 -10.31
CA GLN A 123 8.90 6.83 -10.54
C GLN A 123 7.43 6.72 -10.14
N PHE A 124 7.05 7.27 -8.97
CA PHE A 124 5.65 7.39 -8.56
C PHE A 124 4.83 8.19 -9.59
N ARG A 125 5.40 9.27 -10.14
CA ARG A 125 4.75 10.05 -11.21
C ARG A 125 4.52 9.23 -12.48
N CYS A 126 5.39 8.28 -12.80
CA CYS A 126 5.21 7.37 -13.95
C CYS A 126 4.13 6.31 -13.68
N ALA A 127 3.95 5.88 -12.42
CA ALA A 127 2.89 4.96 -12.02
C ALA A 127 1.51 5.62 -11.91
N ALA A 128 1.48 6.93 -11.62
CA ALA A 128 0.29 7.68 -11.23
C ALA A 128 -0.89 7.60 -12.23
N GLY A 129 -2.06 7.28 -11.68
CA GLY A 129 -3.38 7.56 -12.20
C GLY A 129 -3.90 8.91 -11.72
N LYS A 130 -5.22 8.99 -11.50
CA LYS A 130 -5.87 10.19 -10.99
C LYS A 130 -6.16 10.03 -9.51
N SER A 131 -5.62 10.94 -8.71
CA SER A 131 -5.87 11.02 -7.27
C SER A 131 -5.54 9.74 -6.50
N ASP A 132 -4.72 8.86 -7.08
CA ASP A 132 -4.40 7.53 -6.57
C ASP A 132 -3.19 7.54 -5.62
N THR A 133 -2.91 6.39 -5.03
CA THR A 133 -1.78 6.21 -4.10
C THR A 133 -0.43 6.55 -4.75
N ALA A 134 -0.23 6.23 -6.03
CA ALA A 134 1.01 6.56 -6.72
C ALA A 134 1.18 8.08 -6.87
N LEU A 135 0.13 8.82 -7.25
CA LEU A 135 0.17 10.28 -7.29
C LEU A 135 0.38 10.88 -5.89
N TYR A 136 -0.19 10.26 -4.87
CA TYR A 136 0.02 10.62 -3.47
C TYR A 136 1.49 10.42 -3.05
N GLY A 137 2.10 9.28 -3.39
CA GLY A 137 3.52 9.00 -3.18
C GLY A 137 4.44 10.01 -3.86
N HIS A 138 4.09 10.45 -5.09
CA HIS A 138 4.78 11.54 -5.77
C HIS A 138 4.71 12.85 -4.97
N ALA A 139 3.51 13.25 -4.52
CA ALA A 139 3.30 14.46 -3.72
C ALA A 139 4.03 14.41 -2.38
N LYS A 140 4.02 13.27 -1.69
CA LYS A 140 4.75 13.03 -0.44
C LYS A 140 6.26 13.19 -0.64
N CYS A 141 6.84 12.56 -1.67
CA CYS A 141 8.26 12.74 -1.97
C CYS A 141 8.62 14.20 -2.26
N LEU A 142 7.75 14.95 -2.96
CA LEU A 142 7.95 16.39 -3.16
C LEU A 142 7.91 17.18 -1.85
N ALA A 143 7.02 16.81 -0.91
CA ALA A 143 6.95 17.42 0.42
C ALA A 143 8.24 17.16 1.22
N ASP A 144 8.73 15.91 1.25
CA ASP A 144 9.96 15.52 1.93
C ASP A 144 11.20 16.24 1.38
N LEU A 145 11.24 16.44 0.06
CA LEU A 145 12.29 17.21 -0.61
C LEU A 145 12.19 18.73 -0.37
N GLY A 146 11.20 19.20 0.40
CA GLY A 146 10.94 20.61 0.65
C GLY A 146 10.37 21.36 -0.56
N LYS A 147 9.97 20.67 -1.63
CA LYS A 147 9.39 21.24 -2.86
C LYS A 147 7.90 21.58 -2.66
N ARG A 148 7.60 22.38 -1.64
CA ARG A 148 6.23 22.69 -1.18
C ARG A 148 5.27 23.16 -2.29
N ASN A 149 5.74 24.04 -3.18
CA ASN A 149 4.89 24.55 -4.27
C ASN A 149 4.56 23.47 -5.30
N ALA A 150 5.50 22.57 -5.60
CA ALA A 150 5.26 21.47 -6.54
C ALA A 150 4.30 20.45 -5.91
N ALA A 151 4.53 20.06 -4.65
CA ALA A 151 3.61 19.22 -3.90
C ALA A 151 2.19 19.81 -3.87
N LYS A 152 2.07 21.12 -3.59
CA LYS A 152 0.77 21.82 -3.61
C LYS A 152 0.08 21.75 -4.97
N GLN A 153 0.81 21.88 -6.07
CA GLN A 153 0.23 21.80 -7.42
C GLN A 153 -0.30 20.39 -7.71
N VAL A 154 0.42 19.35 -7.29
CA VAL A 154 -0.02 17.96 -7.42
C VAL A 154 -1.25 17.71 -6.56
N LEU A 155 -1.23 18.08 -5.27
CA LEU A 155 -2.37 17.90 -4.38
C LEU A 155 -3.63 18.66 -4.84
N ALA A 156 -3.47 19.75 -5.59
CA ALA A 156 -4.59 20.51 -6.13
C ALA A 156 -5.33 19.78 -7.28
N THR A 157 -4.76 18.69 -7.82
CA THR A 157 -5.42 17.87 -8.84
C THR A 157 -6.27 16.75 -8.24
N PHE A 158 -6.22 16.53 -6.92
CA PHE A 158 -6.97 15.45 -6.28
C PHE A 158 -8.47 15.77 -6.26
N ALA A 159 -9.28 14.78 -6.62
CA ALA A 159 -10.74 14.84 -6.59
C ALA A 159 -11.31 13.59 -5.94
N LYS A 160 -12.26 13.78 -5.01
CA LYS A 160 -12.87 12.67 -4.26
C LYS A 160 -13.81 11.80 -5.11
N GLU A 161 -14.18 12.29 -6.29
CA GLU A 161 -15.02 11.58 -7.24
C GLU A 161 -14.22 10.66 -8.18
N ASP A 162 -12.88 10.67 -8.11
CA ASP A 162 -12.05 9.74 -8.88
C ASP A 162 -12.13 8.32 -8.30
N ASP A 163 -12.19 7.31 -9.17
CA ASP A 163 -12.43 5.91 -8.77
C ASP A 163 -11.36 5.34 -7.82
N GLU A 164 -10.11 5.77 -7.98
CA GLU A 164 -8.95 5.31 -7.19
C GLU A 164 -8.53 6.36 -6.14
N PHE A 165 -9.43 7.26 -5.72
CA PHE A 165 -9.11 8.34 -4.78
C PHE A 165 -8.50 7.81 -3.47
N VAL A 166 -7.30 8.31 -3.15
CA VAL A 166 -6.50 7.85 -2.00
C VAL A 166 -7.18 8.10 -0.63
N GLY A 167 -8.04 9.11 -0.54
CA GLY A 167 -8.76 9.47 0.69
C GLY A 167 -8.57 10.93 1.12
N GLU A 168 -9.55 11.48 1.83
CA GLU A 168 -9.52 12.89 2.22
C GLU A 168 -8.49 13.19 3.30
N VAL A 169 -8.28 12.26 4.23
CA VAL A 169 -7.33 12.43 5.36
C VAL A 169 -5.90 12.46 4.85
N GLU A 170 -5.55 11.57 3.94
CA GLU A 170 -4.24 11.47 3.31
C GLU A 170 -3.87 12.78 2.60
N VAL A 171 -4.78 13.29 1.77
CA VAL A 171 -4.59 14.57 1.07
C VAL A 171 -4.45 15.73 2.06
N ALA A 172 -5.30 15.77 3.10
CA ALA A 172 -5.22 16.80 4.14
C ALA A 172 -3.88 16.79 4.87
N ASP A 173 -3.38 15.60 5.20
CA ASP A 173 -2.14 15.40 5.93
C ASP A 173 -0.92 15.91 5.15
N LEU A 174 -0.86 15.71 3.83
CA LEU A 174 0.20 16.29 3.01
C LEU A 174 0.10 17.81 2.91
N TYR A 175 -1.12 18.37 2.89
CA TYR A 175 -1.29 19.81 2.98
C TYR A 175 -0.75 20.37 4.32
N VAL A 176 -0.87 19.63 5.43
CA VAL A 176 -0.24 19.98 6.71
C VAL A 176 1.29 20.01 6.59
N GLU A 177 1.90 18.97 6.01
CA GLU A 177 3.37 18.86 5.85
C GLU A 177 3.97 20.03 5.04
N ILE A 178 3.25 20.51 4.03
CA ILE A 178 3.71 21.64 3.21
C ILE A 178 3.28 23.01 3.75
N GLY A 179 2.57 23.06 4.88
CA GLY A 179 2.12 24.30 5.54
C GLY A 179 0.93 24.99 4.85
N ALA A 180 0.18 24.27 4.02
CA ALA A 180 -1.01 24.75 3.32
C ALA A 180 -2.27 24.48 4.15
N TYR A 181 -2.37 25.14 5.31
CA TYR A 181 -3.37 24.81 6.32
C TYR A 181 -4.82 25.06 5.89
N LYS A 182 -5.07 26.01 4.97
CA LYS A 182 -6.43 26.28 4.47
C LYS A 182 -6.97 25.08 3.70
N GLU A 183 -6.14 24.52 2.83
CA GLU A 183 -6.44 23.34 2.05
C GLU A 183 -6.51 22.09 2.94
N ALA A 184 -5.60 21.95 3.91
CA ALA A 184 -5.68 20.87 4.90
C ALA A 184 -7.02 20.86 5.64
N VAL A 185 -7.44 22.01 6.20
CA VAL A 185 -8.72 22.15 6.92
C VAL A 185 -9.92 21.85 6.02
N TYR A 186 -9.85 22.22 4.73
CA TYR A 186 -10.90 21.88 3.77
C TYR A 186 -11.04 20.37 3.60
N TRP A 187 -9.95 19.65 3.37
CA TRP A 187 -9.97 18.20 3.17
C TRP A 187 -10.32 17.44 4.44
N PHE A 188 -9.79 17.82 5.61
CA PHE A 188 -10.20 17.23 6.88
C PHE A 188 -11.69 17.40 7.15
N ALA A 189 -12.26 18.55 6.82
CA ALA A 189 -13.70 18.78 6.99
C ALA A 189 -14.56 17.90 6.08
N ILE A 190 -14.08 17.56 4.87
CA ILE A 190 -14.78 16.62 3.98
C ILE A 190 -14.68 15.20 4.54
N GLY A 191 -13.49 14.79 5.00
CA GLY A 191 -13.27 13.47 5.58
C GLY A 191 -13.92 13.27 6.95
N TRP A 192 -14.35 14.35 7.64
CA TRP A 192 -14.82 14.26 9.02
C TRP A 192 -15.90 13.21 9.20
N ASP A 193 -16.90 13.13 8.32
CA ASP A 193 -18.00 12.17 8.46
C ASP A 193 -17.71 10.78 7.88
N ASN A 194 -16.59 10.61 7.16
CA ASN A 194 -16.25 9.37 6.44
C ASN A 194 -15.34 8.43 7.25
N TYR A 195 -14.55 8.98 8.18
CA TYR A 195 -13.51 8.22 8.89
C TYR A 195 -13.74 8.14 10.40
N TRP A 196 -13.18 7.09 11.01
CA TRP A 196 -13.08 6.99 12.46
C TRP A 196 -12.16 8.07 13.00
N LYS A 197 -12.53 8.70 14.13
CA LYS A 197 -11.80 9.83 14.70
C LYS A 197 -10.62 9.26 15.48
N GLN A 198 -9.55 8.96 14.76
CA GLN A 198 -8.29 8.51 15.32
C GLN A 198 -7.47 9.73 15.76
N PRO A 199 -6.78 9.68 16.91
CA PRO A 199 -6.01 10.83 17.38
C PRO A 199 -4.95 11.30 16.39
N SER A 200 -4.38 10.39 15.57
CA SER A 200 -3.35 10.68 14.57
C SER A 200 -3.75 11.82 13.62
N TRP A 201 -4.86 11.66 12.90
CA TRP A 201 -5.30 12.67 11.93
C TRP A 201 -6.13 13.79 12.59
N VAL A 202 -6.91 13.49 13.64
CA VAL A 202 -7.66 14.53 14.37
C VAL A 202 -6.71 15.55 15.00
N GLY A 203 -5.58 15.10 15.56
CA GLY A 203 -4.56 16.00 16.11
C GLY A 203 -3.96 16.91 15.04
N ARG A 204 -3.76 16.40 13.83
CA ARG A 204 -3.26 17.17 12.68
C ARG A 204 -4.32 18.15 12.15
N TYR A 205 -5.60 17.78 12.19
CA TYR A 205 -6.70 18.69 11.88
C TYR A 205 -6.80 19.84 12.89
N VAL A 206 -6.78 19.54 14.19
CA VAL A 206 -6.76 20.52 15.30
C VAL A 206 -5.55 21.46 15.15
N PHE A 207 -4.39 20.91 14.83
CA PHE A 207 -3.19 21.71 14.56
C PHE A 207 -3.38 22.67 13.39
N ALA A 208 -3.91 22.20 12.25
CA ALA A 208 -4.17 23.04 11.08
C ALA A 208 -5.19 24.16 11.38
N LEU A 209 -6.23 23.88 12.16
CA LEU A 209 -7.20 24.89 12.61
C LEU A 209 -6.55 25.95 13.49
N ARG A 210 -5.72 25.55 14.45
CA ARG A 210 -4.96 26.47 15.32
C ARG A 210 -4.01 27.36 14.51
N LYS A 211 -3.38 26.84 13.44
CA LYS A 211 -2.53 27.63 12.53
C LYS A 211 -3.30 28.68 11.71
N LEU A 212 -4.62 28.56 11.64
CA LEU A 212 -5.51 29.53 10.98
C LEU A 212 -6.26 30.41 11.99
N ASP A 213 -5.83 30.44 13.26
CA ASP A 213 -6.49 31.16 14.36
C ASP A 213 -7.96 30.77 14.58
N ARG A 214 -8.33 29.52 14.22
CA ARG A 214 -9.67 28.96 14.42
C ARG A 214 -9.75 28.15 15.73
N THR A 215 -9.33 28.77 16.84
CA THR A 215 -9.15 28.07 18.13
C THR A 215 -10.44 27.43 18.64
N GLN A 216 -11.58 28.12 18.56
CA GLN A 216 -12.85 27.57 19.03
C GLN A 216 -13.23 26.30 18.25
N LEU A 217 -13.14 26.35 16.93
CA LEU A 217 -13.44 25.18 16.10
C LEU A 217 -12.46 24.02 16.36
N ALA A 218 -11.20 24.32 16.66
CA ALA A 218 -10.21 23.31 17.03
C ALA A 218 -10.57 22.62 18.35
N GLU A 219 -11.08 23.38 19.32
CA GLU A 219 -11.58 22.84 20.59
C GLU A 219 -12.84 22.01 20.40
N ASP A 220 -13.79 22.49 19.58
CA ASP A 220 -15.04 21.79 19.28
C ASP A 220 -14.76 20.42 18.63
N VAL A 221 -13.90 20.39 17.60
CA VAL A 221 -13.43 19.16 16.92
C VAL A 221 -12.77 18.18 17.90
N LEU A 222 -11.89 18.67 18.77
CA LEU A 222 -11.20 17.83 19.75
C LEU A 222 -12.16 17.25 20.79
N ASN A 223 -13.11 18.07 21.26
CA ASN A 223 -14.11 17.65 22.24
C ASN A 223 -15.07 16.62 21.67
N GLU A 224 -15.51 16.79 20.42
CA GLU A 224 -16.34 15.81 19.72
C GLU A 224 -15.61 14.47 19.60
N ALA A 225 -14.35 14.46 19.14
CA ALA A 225 -13.56 13.25 19.02
C ALA A 225 -13.36 12.51 20.35
N ARG A 226 -13.12 13.26 21.44
CA ARG A 226 -13.01 12.70 22.80
C ARG A 226 -14.32 12.12 23.29
N GLN A 227 -15.44 12.81 23.05
CA GLN A 227 -16.75 12.33 23.45
C GLN A 227 -17.10 11.02 22.73
N LEU A 228 -16.83 10.93 21.42
CA LEU A 228 -17.01 9.69 20.67
C LEU A 228 -16.15 8.55 21.24
N LYS A 229 -14.90 8.85 21.62
CA LYS A 229 -13.99 7.88 22.22
C LYS A 229 -14.45 7.39 23.60
N GLU A 230 -15.00 8.29 24.41
CA GLU A 230 -15.59 7.94 25.71
C GLU A 230 -16.83 7.05 25.55
N VAL A 231 -17.68 7.32 24.55
CA VAL A 231 -18.82 6.44 24.23
C VAL A 231 -18.34 5.05 23.81
N GLU A 232 -17.38 4.96 22.89
CA GLU A 232 -16.77 3.68 22.44
C GLU A 232 -16.20 2.89 23.64
N TRP A 233 -15.57 3.58 24.59
CA TRP A 233 -15.07 3.00 25.83
C TRP A 233 -16.20 2.43 26.70
N GLN A 234 -17.25 3.19 26.97
CA GLN A 234 -18.37 2.72 27.80
C GLN A 234 -19.08 1.52 27.17
N GLU A 235 -19.33 1.57 25.86
CA GLU A 235 -19.92 0.45 25.11
C GLU A 235 -19.04 -0.81 25.21
N SER A 236 -17.72 -0.67 25.03
CA SER A 236 -16.77 -1.78 25.17
C SER A 236 -16.74 -2.37 26.60
N VAL A 237 -16.91 -1.53 27.63
CA VAL A 237 -16.98 -1.97 29.03
C VAL A 237 -18.27 -2.73 29.30
N GLU A 238 -19.39 -2.32 28.73
CA GLU A 238 -20.70 -2.94 28.93
C GLU A 238 -20.91 -4.21 28.07
N GLU A 239 -20.19 -4.36 26.98
CA GLU A 239 -20.31 -5.51 26.06
C GLU A 239 -19.93 -6.84 26.73
N ASP A 240 -20.85 -7.80 26.70
CA ASP A 240 -20.59 -9.15 27.22
C ASP A 240 -19.62 -9.91 26.29
N CYS A 241 -18.69 -10.66 26.87
CA CYS A 241 -17.75 -11.48 26.09
C CYS A 241 -18.42 -12.76 25.58
N ASP A 242 -18.01 -13.22 24.40
CA ASP A 242 -18.44 -14.47 23.79
C ASP A 242 -17.27 -15.24 23.14
N GLU A 243 -17.56 -16.14 22.19
CA GLU A 243 -16.54 -16.95 21.52
C GLU A 243 -15.69 -16.15 20.52
N ASP A 244 -16.24 -15.09 19.93
CA ASP A 244 -15.58 -14.21 18.94
C ASP A 244 -15.04 -12.93 19.60
N TRP A 245 -15.59 -12.53 20.76
CA TRP A 245 -15.16 -11.41 21.58
C TRP A 245 -14.71 -11.89 22.96
N THR A 246 -13.47 -12.34 23.06
CA THR A 246 -12.98 -12.94 24.31
C THR A 246 -12.66 -11.88 25.36
N PRO A 247 -12.55 -12.25 26.65
CA PRO A 247 -12.09 -11.33 27.70
C PRO A 247 -10.73 -10.68 27.39
N ARG A 248 -9.87 -11.39 26.63
CA ARG A 248 -8.57 -10.86 26.20
C ARG A 248 -8.75 -9.80 25.13
N ASP A 249 -9.57 -10.05 24.11
CA ASP A 249 -9.83 -9.07 23.04
C ASP A 249 -10.44 -7.79 23.61
N LYS A 250 -11.36 -7.94 24.57
CA LYS A 250 -11.93 -6.83 25.33
C LYS A 250 -10.87 -6.06 26.10
N GLU A 251 -9.96 -6.73 26.80
CA GLU A 251 -8.87 -6.07 27.52
C GLU A 251 -7.94 -5.30 26.57
N GLU A 252 -7.52 -5.91 25.46
CA GLU A 252 -6.66 -5.29 24.44
C GLU A 252 -7.35 -4.07 23.79
N ASN A 253 -8.64 -4.16 23.47
CA ASN A 253 -9.40 -3.03 22.94
C ASN A 253 -9.53 -1.90 23.95
N LEU A 254 -9.85 -2.20 25.22
CA LEU A 254 -9.87 -1.18 26.27
C LEU A 254 -8.48 -0.53 26.41
N GLU A 255 -7.39 -1.29 26.42
CA GLU A 255 -6.05 -0.70 26.45
C GLU A 255 -5.80 0.28 25.30
N ARG A 256 -6.13 -0.10 24.06
CA ARG A 256 -6.07 0.78 22.89
C ARG A 256 -6.87 2.06 23.08
N LEU A 257 -8.11 1.97 23.59
CA LEU A 257 -8.97 3.13 23.83
C LEU A 257 -8.40 4.07 24.90
N ARG A 258 -7.78 3.53 25.97
CA ARG A 258 -7.09 4.37 26.97
C ARG A 258 -5.94 5.12 26.35
N ASP A 259 -5.18 4.48 25.47
CA ASP A 259 -4.04 5.12 24.80
C ASP A 259 -4.49 6.19 23.82
N ASP A 260 -5.59 5.97 23.08
CA ASP A 260 -6.23 7.01 22.26
C ASP A 260 -6.65 8.23 23.10
N MET A 261 -7.28 7.99 24.26
CA MET A 261 -7.70 9.07 25.16
C MET A 261 -6.52 9.88 25.71
N LYS A 262 -5.43 9.21 26.14
CA LYS A 262 -4.19 9.89 26.54
C LYS A 262 -3.60 10.71 25.40
N LEU A 263 -3.65 10.20 24.16
CA LEU A 263 -3.13 10.92 23.01
C LEU A 263 -3.96 12.17 22.72
N TYR A 264 -5.28 12.11 22.88
CA TYR A 264 -6.13 13.28 22.83
C TYR A 264 -5.81 14.32 23.90
N GLU A 265 -5.47 13.92 25.12
CA GLU A 265 -4.97 14.83 26.18
C GLU A 265 -3.69 15.55 25.73
N GLN A 266 -2.72 14.80 25.21
CA GLN A 266 -1.48 15.39 24.69
C GLN A 266 -1.76 16.38 23.55
N ILE A 267 -2.71 16.07 22.65
CA ILE A 267 -3.12 16.96 21.56
C ILE A 267 -3.72 18.27 22.09
N SER A 268 -4.47 18.22 23.19
CA SER A 268 -4.93 19.43 23.90
C SER A 268 -3.77 20.35 24.24
N ASP A 269 -2.73 19.75 24.83
CA ASP A 269 -1.52 20.43 25.32
C ASP A 269 -0.58 20.88 24.20
N GLY A 270 -0.92 20.58 22.95
CA GLY A 270 -0.22 21.06 21.75
C GLY A 270 0.68 20.01 21.10
N TYR A 271 0.61 18.74 21.51
CA TYR A 271 1.21 17.66 20.75
C TYR A 271 0.58 17.56 19.36
N VAL A 272 1.41 17.32 18.35
CA VAL A 272 0.98 17.13 16.96
C VAL A 272 1.49 15.77 16.52
N PRO A 273 0.61 14.82 16.22
CA PRO A 273 1.01 13.53 15.68
C PRO A 273 1.82 13.68 14.40
N ALA A 274 2.85 12.85 14.25
CA ALA A 274 3.60 12.75 13.01
C ALA A 274 2.70 12.19 11.89
N LEU A 275 3.03 12.52 10.64
CA LEU A 275 2.42 11.85 9.51
C LEU A 275 2.93 10.41 9.46
N GLU A 276 2.01 9.45 9.49
CA GLU A 276 2.31 8.06 9.20
C GLU A 276 2.26 7.85 7.69
N PHE A 277 3.37 7.43 7.11
CA PHE A 277 3.47 7.11 5.69
C PHE A 277 4.16 5.76 5.54
N GLY A 278 3.40 4.75 5.12
CA GLY A 278 3.92 3.45 4.74
C GLY A 278 3.89 3.29 3.22
N THR A 279 4.89 2.63 2.68
CA THR A 279 4.85 2.12 1.31
C THR A 279 4.40 0.68 1.29
N TYR A 280 3.76 0.26 0.21
CA TYR A 280 3.40 -1.13 -0.03
C TYR A 280 3.74 -1.50 -1.47
N LEU A 281 4.07 -2.77 -1.69
CA LEU A 281 4.25 -3.30 -3.03
C LEU A 281 2.90 -3.58 -3.66
N ASP A 282 2.71 -3.11 -4.89
CA ASP A 282 1.62 -3.55 -5.73
C ASP A 282 1.94 -4.93 -6.29
N THR A 283 0.93 -5.78 -6.33
CA THR A 283 0.99 -7.09 -6.97
C THR A 283 0.21 -7.03 -8.28
N ALA A 284 0.64 -7.82 -9.27
CA ALA A 284 -0.20 -8.12 -10.41
C ALA A 284 -0.09 -9.60 -10.77
N CYS A 285 -1.01 -10.06 -11.61
CA CYS A 285 -1.03 -11.44 -12.05
C CYS A 285 -0.04 -11.63 -13.21
N TYR A 286 1.19 -12.03 -12.90
CA TYR A 286 2.25 -12.34 -13.88
C TYR A 286 2.29 -13.82 -14.26
N LEU A 287 1.13 -14.48 -14.23
CA LEU A 287 1.00 -15.87 -14.62
C LEU A 287 0.95 -15.98 -16.15
N PHE A 288 1.95 -16.65 -16.73
CA PHE A 288 1.96 -17.03 -18.13
C PHE A 288 0.73 -17.89 -18.44
N GLY A 289 -0.09 -17.48 -19.40
CA GLY A 289 -1.32 -18.19 -19.78
C GLY A 289 -2.58 -17.74 -19.02
N CYS A 290 -2.51 -16.72 -18.15
CA CYS A 290 -3.70 -16.16 -17.52
C CYS A 290 -4.60 -15.45 -18.54
N ALA A 291 -5.80 -15.99 -18.74
CA ALA A 291 -6.77 -15.46 -19.71
C ALA A 291 -7.39 -14.12 -19.24
N ARG A 292 -7.55 -13.95 -17.92
CA ARG A 292 -8.15 -12.76 -17.31
C ARG A 292 -7.35 -11.48 -17.58
N HIS A 293 -6.02 -11.57 -17.62
CA HIS A 293 -5.13 -10.42 -17.77
C HIS A 293 -4.47 -10.33 -19.15
N GLY A 294 -4.98 -11.09 -20.13
CA GLY A 294 -4.53 -10.97 -21.51
C GLY A 294 -3.12 -11.48 -21.75
N HIS A 295 -2.73 -12.60 -21.12
CA HIS A 295 -1.44 -13.26 -21.35
C HIS A 295 -1.57 -14.58 -22.14
N PRO A 296 -2.32 -14.66 -23.26
CA PRO A 296 -2.53 -15.91 -23.98
C PRO A 296 -1.31 -16.37 -24.80
N GLU A 297 -0.25 -15.58 -24.86
CA GLU A 297 0.76 -15.61 -25.93
C GLU A 297 1.90 -16.63 -25.75
N TYR A 298 1.97 -17.33 -24.62
CA TYR A 298 2.84 -18.51 -24.49
C TYR A 298 2.02 -19.80 -24.67
N GLN A 299 1.49 -19.98 -25.87
CA GLN A 299 1.06 -21.30 -26.36
C GLN A 299 2.29 -22.03 -26.89
N GLY A 300 2.94 -22.80 -26.02
CA GLY A 300 4.04 -23.71 -26.36
C GLY A 300 4.12 -24.84 -25.35
#